data_AF-A0A7W1W7U5-F1
#
_entry.id   AF-A0A7W1W7U5-F1
#
_cell.length_a   1.000
_cell.length_b   1.000
_cell.length_c   1.000
_cell.angle_alpha   90.00
_cell.angle_beta   90.00
_cell.angle_gamma   90.00
#
_symmetry.space_group_name_H-M   'P 1'
#
loop_
_entity.id
_entity.type
_entity.pdbx_description
1 polymer ?
#
loop_
_entity_poly.entity_id
_entity_poly.type
_entity_poly.pdbx_seq_one_letter_code
_entity_poly.pdbx_strand_id
1 'polypeptide(L)'
;SGIDTFSKINYGEIRKVIQNSGVPIYIISTGKLFLKMYDHLMPATDGIDGSPGRMTFLQADNAMKTFAKESGGAHFPVTFPGEVPSVIQSINNLMRSQYSIAYDANEKREPGKKYILDVKVDIDGDGVYEEKGYVIQHRPFYTTPKADIKEK
;
A
#
# COMPACT_ATOMS: atom_id res chain seq x y z
N SER A 1 -5.85 0.71 13.40
CA SER A 1 -4.95 1.78 13.87
C SER A 1 -3.53 1.64 13.29
N GLY A 2 -3.05 0.42 12.98
CA GLY A 2 -1.72 0.22 12.38
C GLY A 2 -0.55 0.44 13.36
N ILE A 3 -0.87 0.76 14.61
CA ILE A 3 0.08 0.86 15.72
C ILE A 3 0.34 -0.56 16.20
N ASP A 4 1.62 -0.94 16.20
CA ASP A 4 2.14 -2.17 16.79
C ASP A 4 1.33 -3.44 16.49
N THR A 5 0.87 -3.59 15.24
CA THR A 5 -0.04 -4.68 14.85
C THR A 5 0.68 -5.86 14.17
N PHE A 6 2.00 -5.80 14.04
CA PHE A 6 2.78 -6.78 13.27
C PHE A 6 3.51 -7.82 14.10
N SER A 7 3.30 -7.82 15.42
CA SER A 7 3.72 -8.81 16.44
C SER A 7 5.20 -9.24 16.45
N LYS A 8 5.76 -9.72 15.34
CA LYS A 8 7.11 -10.29 15.24
C LYS A 8 7.89 -9.93 13.97
N ILE A 9 7.24 -9.37 12.94
CA ILE A 9 7.90 -9.05 11.67
C ILE A 9 8.26 -7.58 11.59
N ASN A 10 9.46 -7.29 11.07
CA ASN A 10 9.94 -5.92 10.95
C ASN A 10 9.33 -5.22 9.73
N TYR A 11 9.30 -3.87 9.74
CA TYR A 11 8.75 -3.05 8.66
C TYR A 11 9.34 -3.42 7.27
N GLY A 12 10.66 -3.63 7.22
CA GLY A 12 11.34 -4.00 5.98
C GLY A 12 10.99 -5.41 5.46
N GLU A 13 10.69 -6.35 6.36
CA GLU A 13 10.31 -7.72 6.00
C GLU A 13 8.89 -7.75 5.43
N ILE A 14 7.95 -7.06 6.08
CA ILE A 14 6.59 -6.87 5.57
C ILE A 14 6.64 -6.29 4.16
N ARG A 15 7.44 -5.24 3.98
CA ARG A 15 7.61 -4.57 2.69
C ARG A 15 8.06 -5.55 1.61
N LYS A 16 9.02 -6.43 1.92
CA LYS A 16 9.52 -7.46 0.99
C LYS A 16 8.45 -8.51 0.68
N VAL A 17 7.71 -8.97 1.70
CA VAL A 17 6.62 -9.94 1.52
C VAL A 17 5.52 -9.37 0.64
N ILE A 18 5.10 -8.12 0.89
CA ILE A 18 4.07 -7.44 0.10
C ILE A 18 4.52 -7.32 -1.36
N GLN A 19 5.75 -6.85 -1.60
CA GLN A 19 6.31 -6.73 -2.96
C GLN A 19 6.32 -8.08 -3.70
N ASN A 20 6.63 -9.17 -3.00
CA ASN A 20 6.71 -10.52 -3.58
C ASN A 20 5.34 -11.19 -3.75
N SER A 21 4.36 -10.88 -2.90
CA SER A 21 3.07 -11.59 -2.83
C SER A 21 2.23 -11.45 -4.11
N GLY A 22 2.36 -10.35 -4.83
CA GLY A 22 1.55 -10.06 -6.02
C GLY A 22 0.05 -9.88 -5.72
N VAL A 23 -0.32 -9.73 -4.45
CA VAL A 23 -1.71 -9.53 -4.03
C VAL A 23 -1.93 -8.05 -3.72
N PRO A 24 -2.95 -7.39 -4.32
CA PRO A 24 -3.30 -6.01 -3.95
C PRO A 24 -3.93 -5.97 -2.56
N ILE A 25 -3.46 -5.06 -1.72
CA ILE A 25 -3.93 -4.88 -0.34
C ILE A 25 -4.68 -3.56 -0.25
N TYR A 26 -5.97 -3.65 0.08
CA TYR A 26 -6.81 -2.49 0.39
C TYR A 26 -6.88 -2.29 1.90
N ILE A 27 -6.43 -1.14 2.40
CA ILE A 27 -6.33 -0.88 3.83
C ILE A 27 -7.35 0.20 4.23
N ILE A 28 -8.28 -0.16 5.11
CA ILE A 28 -9.22 0.77 5.73
C ILE A 28 -8.67 1.14 7.11
N SER A 29 -8.24 2.39 7.27
CA SER A 29 -7.63 2.85 8.52
C SER A 29 -8.63 3.61 9.39
N THR A 30 -9.03 2.99 10.49
CA THR A 30 -9.86 3.60 11.55
C THR A 30 -9.04 4.42 12.57
N GLY A 31 -7.71 4.33 12.52
CA GLY A 31 -6.82 5.08 13.43
C GLY A 31 -6.96 6.59 13.26
N LYS A 32 -7.29 7.05 12.05
CA LYS A 32 -7.47 8.48 11.75
C LYS A 32 -8.77 9.04 12.32
N LEU A 33 -9.83 8.24 12.32
CA LEU A 33 -11.08 8.55 13.02
C LEU A 33 -10.82 8.74 14.53
N PHE A 34 -10.07 7.81 15.14
CA PHE A 34 -9.71 7.90 16.55
C PHE A 34 -8.87 9.15 16.84
N LEU A 35 -7.82 9.39 16.05
CA LEU A 35 -7.01 10.59 16.16
C LEU A 35 -7.87 11.85 16.04
N LYS A 36 -8.79 11.93 15.06
CA LYS A 36 -9.63 13.12 14.84
C LYS A 36 -10.63 13.38 15.98
N MET A 37 -11.15 12.33 16.61
CA MET A 37 -12.05 12.49 17.77
C MET A 37 -11.29 12.89 19.05
N TYR A 38 -10.13 12.30 19.28
CA TYR A 38 -9.39 12.46 20.54
C TYR A 38 -8.18 13.41 20.41
N ASP A 39 -7.98 14.05 19.25
CA ASP A 39 -6.81 14.88 18.94
C ASP A 39 -6.53 15.84 20.09
N HIS A 40 -7.52 16.64 20.48
CA HIS A 40 -7.46 17.65 21.54
C HIS A 40 -7.03 17.12 22.93
N LEU A 41 -7.20 15.83 23.20
CA LEU A 41 -6.82 15.19 24.47
C LEU A 41 -5.48 14.46 24.40
N MET A 42 -4.89 14.34 23.20
CA MET A 42 -3.66 13.58 22.98
C MET A 42 -2.42 14.48 22.92
N PRO A 43 -1.34 14.13 23.65
CA PRO A 43 -0.05 14.78 23.52
C PRO A 43 0.59 14.50 22.15
N ALA A 44 1.50 15.39 21.71
CA ALA A 44 2.19 15.24 20.43
C ALA A 44 3.07 13.99 20.39
N THR A 45 3.83 13.74 21.46
CA THR A 45 4.70 12.59 21.65
C THR A 45 4.03 11.51 22.50
N ASP A 46 4.54 10.30 22.41
CA ASP A 46 4.11 9.21 23.31
C ASP A 46 4.35 9.60 24.77
N GLY A 47 3.40 9.23 25.63
CA GLY A 47 3.52 9.44 27.06
C GLY A 47 4.60 8.54 27.65
N ILE A 48 5.18 8.97 28.78
CA ILE A 48 6.15 8.16 29.55
C ILE A 48 5.52 6.83 30.02
N ASP A 49 4.18 6.79 30.11
CA ASP A 49 3.37 5.61 30.43
C ASP A 49 3.18 4.64 29.23
N GLY A 50 3.75 4.95 28.06
CA GLY A 50 3.56 4.18 26.83
C GLY A 50 2.23 4.45 26.13
N SER A 51 1.49 5.50 26.53
CA SER A 51 0.30 5.92 25.80
C SER A 51 0.70 6.45 24.42
N PRO A 52 0.10 5.93 23.32
CA PRO A 52 0.44 6.38 21.98
C PRO A 52 -0.04 7.81 21.77
N GLY A 53 0.90 8.70 21.48
CA GLY A 53 0.67 10.09 21.13
C GLY A 53 0.29 10.24 19.66
N ARG A 54 -0.01 11.48 19.25
CA ARG A 54 -0.45 11.80 17.88
C ARG A 54 0.57 11.35 16.82
N MET A 55 1.87 11.49 17.11
CA MET A 55 2.94 11.11 16.18
C MET A 55 2.93 9.62 15.83
N THR A 56 2.62 8.75 16.79
CA THR A 56 2.58 7.30 16.56
C THR A 56 1.42 6.89 15.66
N PHE A 57 0.26 7.55 15.78
CA PHE A 57 -0.84 7.38 14.83
C PHE A 57 -0.48 7.86 13.42
N LEU A 58 0.22 9.00 13.29
CA LEU A 58 0.64 9.52 11.98
C LEU A 58 1.69 8.62 11.32
N GLN A 59 2.63 8.07 12.09
CA GLN A 59 3.60 7.10 11.59
C GLN A 59 2.92 5.81 11.12
N ALA A 60 1.96 5.31 11.91
CA ALA A 60 1.16 4.14 11.52
C ALA A 60 0.36 4.39 10.23
N ASP A 61 -0.25 5.57 10.08
CA ASP A 61 -0.99 5.95 8.86
C ASP A 61 -0.06 5.96 7.62
N ASN A 62 1.14 6.52 7.78
CA ASN A 62 2.16 6.55 6.72
C ASN A 62 2.68 5.15 6.35
N ALA A 63 2.85 4.27 7.35
CA ALA A 63 3.23 2.87 7.12
C ALA A 63 2.14 2.13 6.33
N MET A 64 0.87 2.26 6.73
CA MET A 64 -0.27 1.66 6.02
C MET A 64 -0.35 2.16 4.58
N LYS A 65 -0.21 3.48 4.37
CA LYS A 65 -0.18 4.06 3.03
C LYS A 65 0.91 3.47 2.15
N THR A 66 2.09 3.24 2.71
CA THR A 66 3.21 2.64 1.98
C THR A 66 2.93 1.18 1.62
N PHE A 67 2.39 0.39 2.55
CA PHE A 67 2.03 -1.00 2.30
C PHE A 67 0.96 -1.16 1.23
N ALA A 68 -0.10 -0.36 1.29
CA ALA A 68 -1.13 -0.36 0.25
C ALA A 68 -0.55 0.01 -1.12
N LYS A 69 0.23 1.10 -1.20
CA LYS A 69 0.86 1.54 -2.45
C LYS A 69 1.78 0.48 -3.05
N GLU A 70 2.56 -0.21 -2.23
CA GLU A 70 3.52 -1.21 -2.73
C GLU A 70 2.88 -2.52 -3.12
N SER A 71 1.72 -2.84 -2.56
CA SER A 71 0.90 -3.96 -3.02
C SER A 71 0.19 -3.67 -4.35
N GLY A 72 0.12 -2.39 -4.77
CA GLY A 72 -0.69 -1.95 -5.90
C GLY A 72 -2.18 -1.76 -5.56
N GLY A 73 -2.54 -1.76 -4.27
CA GLY A 73 -3.87 -1.41 -3.78
C GLY A 73 -3.98 0.05 -3.32
N ALA A 74 -5.00 0.32 -2.51
CA ALA A 74 -5.30 1.67 -2.01
C ALA A 74 -5.46 1.72 -0.49
N HIS A 75 -5.07 2.86 0.08
CA HIS A 75 -5.24 3.17 1.49
C HIS A 75 -6.38 4.19 1.64
N PHE A 76 -7.36 3.84 2.47
CA PHE A 76 -8.54 4.65 2.75
C PHE A 76 -8.52 5.06 4.24
N PRO A 77 -8.09 6.28 4.55
CA PRO A 77 -8.18 6.81 5.91
C PRO A 77 -9.62 7.22 6.21
N VAL A 78 -10.30 6.46 7.07
CA VAL A 78 -11.66 6.80 7.52
C VAL A 78 -11.55 7.87 8.59
N THR A 79 -12.22 9.00 8.39
CA THR A 79 -12.20 10.14 9.32
C THR A 79 -13.50 10.30 10.09
N PHE A 80 -14.61 9.81 9.53
CA PHE A 80 -15.93 9.77 10.16
C PHE A 80 -16.59 8.39 9.98
N PRO A 81 -17.40 7.91 10.94
CA PRO A 81 -18.05 6.59 10.83
C PRO A 81 -18.94 6.44 9.59
N GLY A 82 -19.58 7.54 9.15
CA GLY A 82 -20.44 7.57 7.96
C GLY A 82 -19.71 7.43 6.62
N GLU A 83 -18.38 7.50 6.58
CA GLU A 83 -17.61 7.36 5.34
C GLU A 83 -17.40 5.89 4.94
N VAL A 84 -17.59 4.95 5.87
CA VAL A 84 -17.33 3.51 5.64
C VAL A 84 -18.09 2.95 4.43
N PRO A 85 -19.40 3.21 4.24
CA PRO A 85 -20.12 2.73 3.07
C PRO A 85 -19.55 3.26 1.75
N SER A 86 -19.16 4.54 1.70
CA SER A 86 -18.57 5.18 0.51
C SER A 86 -17.19 4.60 0.19
N VAL A 87 -16.38 4.32 1.21
CA VAL A 87 -15.08 3.64 1.06
C VAL A 87 -15.28 2.23 0.50
N ILE A 88 -16.23 1.46 1.02
CA ILE A 88 -16.52 0.10 0.53
C ILE A 88 -17.01 0.14 -0.91
N GLN A 89 -17.83 1.12 -1.28
CA GLN A 89 -18.28 1.28 -2.67
C GLN A 89 -17.11 1.60 -3.61
N SER A 90 -16.20 2.49 -3.19
CA SER A 90 -14.97 2.79 -3.93
C SER A 90 -14.09 1.56 -4.12
N ILE A 91 -13.91 0.74 -3.07
CA ILE A 91 -13.16 -0.52 -3.15
C ILE A 91 -13.82 -1.50 -4.13
N ASN A 92 -15.15 -1.64 -4.08
CA ASN A 92 -15.89 -2.49 -5.02
C ASN A 92 -15.68 -2.06 -6.48
N ASN A 93 -15.67 -0.76 -6.75
CA ASN A 93 -15.42 -0.24 -8.09
C ASN A 93 -14.00 -0.56 -8.55
N LEU A 94 -12.99 -0.37 -7.69
CA LEU A 94 -11.59 -0.70 -7.99
C LEU A 94 -11.38 -2.21 -8.23
N MET A 95 -12.03 -3.06 -7.43
CA MET A 95 -11.97 -4.52 -7.62
C MET A 95 -12.62 -4.96 -8.93
N ARG A 96 -13.69 -4.29 -9.37
CA ARG A 96 -14.37 -4.59 -10.64
C ARG A 96 -13.57 -4.17 -11.85
N SER A 97 -12.81 -3.09 -11.76
CA SER A 97 -11.94 -2.60 -12.84
C SER A 97 -10.51 -3.15 -12.75
N GLN A 98 -10.29 -4.24 -12.00
CA GLN A 98 -8.96 -4.81 -11.83
C GLN A 98 -8.57 -5.66 -13.04
N TYR A 99 -7.45 -5.31 -13.66
CA TYR A 99 -6.82 -6.13 -14.70
C TYR A 99 -5.53 -6.75 -14.15
N SER A 100 -5.34 -8.04 -14.42
CA SER A 100 -4.09 -8.75 -14.13
C SER A 100 -3.28 -8.84 -15.41
N ILE A 101 -2.20 -8.05 -15.50
CA ILE A 101 -1.29 -8.05 -16.65
C ILE A 101 0.04 -8.65 -16.19
N ALA A 102 0.46 -9.71 -16.87
CA ALA A 102 1.78 -10.29 -16.68
C ALA A 102 2.76 -9.67 -17.68
N TYR A 103 3.86 -9.13 -17.18
CA TYR A 103 4.98 -8.66 -17.99
C TYR A 103 6.16 -9.59 -17.78
N ASP A 104 6.63 -10.22 -18.86
CA ASP A 104 7.89 -10.96 -18.87
C ASP A 104 8.99 -10.07 -19.46
N ALA A 105 10.06 -9.87 -18.70
CA ALA A 105 11.20 -9.10 -19.17
C ALA A 105 12.08 -10.05 -20.01
N ASN A 106 12.07 -9.87 -21.33
CA ASN A 106 12.87 -10.68 -22.27
C ASN A 106 14.38 -10.76 -21.92
N GLU A 107 14.92 -9.79 -21.18
CA GLU A 107 16.29 -9.82 -20.67
C GLU A 107 16.34 -10.27 -19.21
N LYS A 108 17.21 -11.25 -18.91
CA LYS A 108 17.49 -11.73 -17.55
C LYS A 108 18.06 -10.60 -16.69
N ARG A 109 17.15 -9.92 -16.00
CA ARG A 109 17.47 -8.91 -14.99
C ARG A 109 18.21 -9.56 -13.82
N GLU A 110 19.22 -8.87 -13.29
CA GLU A 110 20.05 -9.40 -12.20
C GLU A 110 19.20 -9.85 -11.00
N PRO A 111 19.46 -11.04 -10.44
CA PRO A 111 18.70 -11.56 -9.31
C PRO A 111 18.91 -10.70 -8.06
N GLY A 112 17.81 -10.26 -7.45
CA GLY A 112 17.83 -9.52 -6.18
C GLY A 112 17.86 -7.98 -6.29
N LYS A 113 17.90 -7.42 -7.51
CA LYS A 113 17.70 -5.98 -7.72
C LYS A 113 16.20 -5.64 -7.75
N LYS A 114 15.85 -4.46 -7.22
CA LYS A 114 14.50 -3.91 -7.29
C LYS A 114 14.36 -3.13 -8.59
N TYR A 115 13.34 -3.44 -9.36
CA TYR A 115 13.02 -2.70 -10.57
C TYR A 115 11.76 -1.89 -10.38
N ILE A 116 11.80 -0.66 -10.88
CA ILE A 116 10.63 0.22 -10.94
C ILE A 116 9.83 -0.20 -12.16
N LEU A 117 8.53 -0.43 -11.95
CA LEU A 117 7.55 -0.63 -13.01
C LEU A 117 6.74 0.66 -13.12
N ASP A 118 6.71 1.26 -14.31
CA ASP A 118 5.83 2.37 -14.63
C ASP A 118 4.79 1.87 -15.64
N VAL A 119 3.51 2.06 -15.33
CA VAL A 119 2.40 1.57 -16.15
C VAL A 119 1.65 2.77 -16.69
N LYS A 120 1.70 2.94 -18.01
CA LYS A 120 0.96 3.98 -18.73
C LYS A 120 -0.10 3.31 -19.59
N VAL A 121 -1.29 3.91 -19.64
CA VAL A 121 -2.42 3.42 -20.42
C VAL A 121 -2.67 4.42 -21.56
N ASP A 122 -2.89 3.86 -22.74
CA ASP A 122 -3.34 4.52 -23.95
C ASP A 122 -4.62 3.77 -24.39
N ILE A 123 -5.75 4.47 -24.46
CA ILE A 123 -7.07 3.88 -24.69
C ILE A 123 -7.52 4.09 -26.14
N ASP A 124 -7.21 5.22 -26.74
CA ASP A 124 -7.59 5.58 -28.11
C ASP A 124 -6.55 5.11 -29.15
N GLY A 125 -5.38 4.65 -28.71
CA GLY A 125 -4.33 4.10 -29.54
C GLY A 125 -3.61 5.17 -30.36
N ASP A 126 -3.66 6.43 -29.92
CA ASP A 126 -3.08 7.57 -30.62
C ASP A 126 -1.59 7.78 -30.29
N GLY A 127 -1.05 7.03 -29.33
CA GLY A 127 0.34 7.11 -28.87
C GLY A 127 0.60 8.21 -27.82
N VAL A 128 -0.45 8.93 -27.38
CA VAL A 128 -0.40 9.91 -26.31
C VAL A 128 -0.98 9.29 -25.04
N TYR A 129 -0.13 9.10 -24.03
CA TYR A 129 -0.59 8.57 -22.75
C TYR A 129 -1.57 9.53 -22.07
N GLU A 130 -2.79 9.06 -21.80
CA GLU A 130 -3.81 9.81 -21.08
C GLU A 130 -3.55 9.76 -19.55
N GLU A 131 -2.52 10.48 -19.11
CA GLU A 131 -2.10 10.48 -17.69
C GLU A 131 -3.10 11.19 -16.75
N LYS A 132 -4.06 11.96 -17.29
CA LYS A 132 -4.96 12.83 -16.49
C LYS A 132 -6.42 12.36 -16.41
N GLY A 133 -6.85 11.44 -17.26
CA GLY A 133 -8.24 10.95 -17.29
C GLY A 133 -8.52 9.83 -16.28
N TYR A 134 -7.47 9.09 -15.87
CA TYR A 134 -7.63 7.82 -15.18
C TYR A 134 -6.71 7.67 -13.97
N VAL A 135 -7.25 7.11 -12.88
CA VAL A 135 -6.48 6.77 -11.68
C VAL A 135 -5.94 5.35 -11.86
N ILE A 136 -4.69 5.23 -12.28
CA ILE A 136 -4.01 3.94 -12.42
C ILE A 136 -3.41 3.53 -11.07
N GLN A 137 -3.80 2.35 -10.58
CA GLN A 137 -3.14 1.71 -9.45
C GLN A 137 -2.37 0.50 -9.96
N HIS A 138 -1.07 0.52 -9.78
CA HIS A 138 -0.19 -0.57 -10.17
C HIS A 138 0.80 -0.87 -9.06
N ARG A 139 1.35 -2.08 -9.10
CA ARG A 139 2.48 -2.45 -8.25
C ARG A 139 3.72 -1.71 -8.78
N PRO A 140 4.37 -0.83 -8.00
CA PRO A 140 5.49 -0.03 -8.48
C PRO A 140 6.82 -0.80 -8.51
N PHE A 141 6.92 -1.91 -7.78
CA PHE A 141 8.15 -2.68 -7.67
C PHE A 141 7.92 -4.12 -8.08
N TYR A 142 8.86 -4.67 -8.86
CA TYR A 142 9.00 -6.11 -8.98
C TYR A 142 10.42 -6.51 -8.60
N THR A 143 10.52 -7.63 -7.90
CA THR A 143 11.76 -8.27 -7.48
C THR A 143 11.94 -9.54 -8.31
N THR A 144 13.14 -9.73 -8.86
CA THR A 144 13.51 -11.03 -9.41
C THR A 144 13.74 -11.99 -8.24
N PRO A 145 13.09 -13.18 -8.22
CA PRO A 145 13.38 -14.19 -7.21
C PRO A 145 14.88 -14.48 -7.21
N LYS A 146 15.51 -14.53 -6.02
CA LYS A 146 16.85 -15.13 -5.94
C LYS A 146 16.68 -16.57 -6.41
N ALA A 147 17.50 -17.01 -7.36
CA ALA A 147 17.55 -18.42 -7.74
C ALA A 147 17.82 -19.22 -6.47
N ASP A 148 16.87 -20.07 -6.06
CA ASP A 148 17.08 -20.99 -4.96
C ASP A 148 18.27 -21.88 -5.33
N ILE A 149 19.38 -21.70 -4.61
CA ILE A 149 20.48 -22.64 -4.64
C ILE A 149 19.93 -23.90 -3.98
N LYS A 150 19.41 -24.82 -4.78
CA LYS A 150 19.16 -26.19 -4.35
C LYS A 150 20.51 -26.79 -3.99
N GLU A 151 20.85 -26.82 -2.71
CA GLU A 151 21.93 -27.66 -2.21
C GLU A 151 21.58 -29.12 -2.56
N LYS A 152 22.52 -29.76 -3.25
CA LYS A 152 22.56 -31.21 -3.48
C LYS A 152 23.24 -31.89 -2.30
#